data_AF-A0A7Y9EBS8-F1
#
_entry.id   AF-A0A7Y9EBS8-F1
#
_cell.length_a   1.000
_cell.length_b   1.000
_cell.length_c   1.000
_cell.angle_alpha   90.00
_cell.angle_beta   90.00
_cell.angle_gamma   90.00
#
_symmetry.space_group_name_H-M   'P 1'
#
loop_
_entity.id
_entity.type
_entity.pdbx_description
1 polymer ?
#
loop_
_entity_poly.entity_id
_entity_poly.type
_entity_poly.pdbx_seq_one_letter_code
_entity_poly.pdbx_strand_id
1 'polypeptide(L)'
;MNEHRVRRAVVAIGDLPSTGHVPAEPAERLTVPSALTGTADAYERVAAHLADFAEILVVYPEWDAAPARRLLPVVRGLLDTDRVAELGLRLPPLAFSLVADLLAHSARYMPLGLLARVSERLEREVAAGARMGSVTRLANVPAGLRQHVRSYVPGSGFVAWAAPVPRVDAVNRRTGTVDPPEPVPDGQVHLLVARRDGEFPGLRDRLVEAFRPDKVLDVAPQPLGTRYWGTRRHAEFVAFSTAPSAFRALVQGERFWHCPWCRRPTASEICPSCRMFQTDPPHQNQSWPPAPPDPAPGREAAPAARDGAAVPLGDSPTPILTSAVRTTVRTPIALPPAGTAAAHSSGAPDDPARSA
;
A
#
# COMPACT_ATOMS: atom_id res chain seq x y z
N MET A 1 2.69 32.53 -9.99
CA MET A 1 3.73 31.52 -10.19
C MET A 1 3.08 30.17 -9.92
N ASN A 2 2.57 29.50 -10.95
CA ASN A 2 1.84 28.24 -10.78
C ASN A 2 2.84 27.17 -10.32
N GLU A 3 2.71 26.72 -9.06
CA GLU A 3 3.36 25.48 -8.62
C GLU A 3 2.84 24.36 -9.53
N HIS A 4 3.66 23.95 -10.51
CA HIS A 4 3.45 22.69 -11.19
C HIS A 4 3.47 21.61 -10.11
N ARG A 5 2.29 21.10 -9.78
CA ARG A 5 2.12 20.04 -8.79
C ARG A 5 2.95 18.85 -9.23
N VAL A 6 4.10 18.66 -8.57
CA VAL A 6 5.02 17.56 -8.82
C VAL A 6 4.22 16.26 -8.74
N ARG A 7 4.06 15.57 -9.87
CA ARG A 7 3.31 14.30 -9.93
C ARG A 7 4.17 13.22 -9.34
N ARG A 8 3.68 12.54 -8.32
CA ARG A 8 4.34 11.40 -7.66
C ARG A 8 3.47 10.17 -7.76
N ALA A 9 4.09 9.01 -7.89
CA ALA A 9 3.40 7.72 -7.90
C ALA A 9 3.91 6.84 -6.76
N VAL A 10 3.07 5.88 -6.37
CA VAL A 10 3.44 4.79 -5.47
C VAL A 10 3.30 3.48 -6.24
N VAL A 11 4.36 2.69 -6.24
CA VAL A 11 4.40 1.35 -6.85
C VAL A 11 4.60 0.33 -5.74
N ALA A 12 3.69 -0.62 -5.63
CA ALA A 12 3.76 -1.69 -4.66
C ALA A 12 4.28 -2.97 -5.30
N ILE A 13 5.40 -3.48 -4.79
CA ILE A 13 6.01 -4.73 -5.24
C ILE A 13 5.38 -5.91 -4.51
N GLY A 14 4.93 -6.91 -5.28
CA GLY A 14 4.37 -8.16 -4.79
C GLY A 14 3.00 -8.49 -5.38
N ASP A 15 2.59 -9.75 -5.27
CA ASP A 15 1.24 -10.21 -5.66
C ASP A 15 0.20 -9.82 -4.60
N LEU A 16 -0.03 -8.50 -4.50
CA LEU A 16 -0.78 -7.82 -3.46
C LEU A 16 -1.76 -6.84 -4.13
N PRO A 17 -2.97 -7.30 -4.52
CA PRO A 17 -3.95 -6.45 -5.18
C PRO A 17 -4.45 -5.35 -4.24
N SER A 18 -4.88 -4.23 -4.81
CA SER A 18 -5.53 -3.15 -4.05
C SER A 18 -6.74 -3.66 -3.28
N THR A 19 -7.01 -3.04 -2.13
CA THR A 19 -8.22 -3.33 -1.35
C THR A 19 -9.48 -2.72 -1.98
N GLY A 20 -9.33 -1.78 -2.93
CA GLY A 20 -10.43 -1.04 -3.55
C GLY A 20 -11.16 -0.08 -2.60
N HIS A 21 -10.64 0.11 -1.39
CA HIS A 21 -11.34 0.85 -0.33
C HIS A 21 -10.90 2.32 -0.19
N VAL A 22 -9.72 2.67 -0.69
CA VAL A 22 -9.26 4.06 -0.72
C VAL A 22 -9.85 4.75 -1.96
N PRO A 23 -10.53 5.91 -1.83
CA PRO A 23 -11.34 6.53 -2.89
C PRO A 23 -10.56 7.16 -4.06
N ALA A 24 -9.28 6.85 -4.24
CA ALA A 24 -8.41 7.43 -5.27
C ALA A 24 -7.68 6.35 -6.09
N GLU A 25 -6.92 6.77 -7.11
CA GLU A 25 -6.07 5.84 -7.87
C GLU A 25 -5.18 5.05 -6.89
N PRO A 26 -5.33 3.72 -6.85
CA PRO A 26 -4.56 2.89 -5.93
C PRO A 26 -3.08 2.90 -6.29
N ALA A 27 -2.25 2.37 -5.39
CA ALA A 27 -0.85 2.11 -5.75
C ALA A 27 -0.78 1.20 -6.97
N GLU A 28 0.11 1.53 -7.91
CA GLU A 28 0.37 0.63 -9.04
C GLU A 28 0.92 -0.69 -8.50
N ARG A 29 0.41 -1.82 -8.99
CA ARG A 29 0.87 -3.14 -8.57
C ARG A 29 1.90 -3.70 -9.55
N LEU A 30 3.04 -4.12 -9.00
CA LEU A 30 4.16 -4.67 -9.75
C LEU A 30 4.57 -6.02 -9.18
N THR A 31 4.24 -7.10 -9.89
CA THR A 31 4.79 -8.41 -9.60
C THR A 31 6.17 -8.51 -10.24
N VAL A 32 7.17 -8.84 -9.43
CA VAL A 32 8.55 -9.05 -9.90
C VAL A 32 8.83 -10.55 -9.83
N PRO A 33 8.90 -11.26 -10.97
CA PRO A 33 9.24 -12.66 -10.99
C PRO A 33 10.61 -12.95 -10.35
N SER A 34 10.82 -14.17 -9.88
CA SER A 34 12.12 -14.59 -9.35
C SER A 34 13.20 -14.73 -10.43
N ALA A 35 12.82 -14.91 -11.69
CA ALA A 35 13.72 -15.05 -12.82
C ALA A 35 14.32 -13.70 -13.26
N LEU A 36 15.57 -13.74 -13.75
CA LEU A 36 16.29 -12.55 -14.24
C LEU A 36 15.54 -11.84 -15.39
N THR A 37 14.96 -12.59 -16.32
CA THR A 37 14.15 -12.02 -17.43
C THR A 37 12.97 -11.19 -16.92
N GLY A 38 12.29 -11.64 -15.86
CA GLY A 38 11.18 -10.89 -15.27
C GLY A 38 11.61 -9.60 -14.55
N THR A 39 12.91 -9.43 -14.29
CA THR A 39 13.45 -8.17 -13.75
C THR A 39 13.52 -7.09 -14.84
N ALA A 40 13.71 -7.46 -16.11
CA ALA A 40 13.73 -6.52 -17.22
C ALA A 40 12.35 -5.89 -17.47
N ASP A 41 11.29 -6.70 -17.53
CA ASP A 41 9.91 -6.21 -17.67
C ASP A 41 9.53 -5.28 -16.51
N ALA A 42 9.93 -5.65 -15.28
CA ALA A 42 9.67 -4.84 -14.10
C ALA A 42 10.44 -3.50 -14.13
N TYR A 43 11.68 -3.52 -14.64
CA TYR A 43 12.45 -2.30 -14.88
C TYR A 43 11.75 -1.39 -15.90
N GLU A 44 11.30 -1.93 -17.04
CA GLU A 44 10.63 -1.15 -18.09
C GLU A 44 9.36 -0.48 -17.57
N ARG A 45 8.59 -1.17 -16.72
CA ARG A 45 7.40 -0.59 -16.09
C ARG A 45 7.72 0.59 -15.17
N VAL A 46 8.78 0.47 -14.36
CA VAL A 46 9.23 1.58 -13.49
C VAL A 46 9.78 2.74 -14.31
N ALA A 47 10.55 2.45 -15.37
CA ALA A 47 11.07 3.45 -16.30
C ALA A 47 9.93 4.21 -17.01
N ALA A 48 8.89 3.50 -17.46
CA ALA A 48 7.70 4.10 -18.06
C ALA A 48 6.98 5.01 -17.05
N HIS A 49 6.83 4.59 -15.79
CA HIS A 49 6.24 5.45 -14.76
C HIS A 49 7.09 6.70 -14.49
N LEU A 50 8.42 6.63 -14.54
CA LEU A 50 9.26 7.81 -14.36
C LEU A 50 9.16 8.82 -15.51
N ALA A 51 8.67 8.40 -16.68
CA ALA A 51 8.35 9.32 -17.77
C ALA A 51 7.13 10.20 -17.42
N ASP A 52 6.15 9.63 -16.72
CA ASP A 52 4.89 10.30 -16.37
C ASP A 52 4.89 11.00 -15.00
N PHE A 53 5.77 10.55 -14.10
CA PHE A 53 5.84 10.99 -12.71
C PHE A 53 7.23 11.50 -12.36
N ALA A 54 7.29 12.67 -11.70
CA ALA A 54 8.53 13.31 -11.27
C ALA A 54 9.30 12.48 -10.21
N GLU A 55 8.60 11.75 -9.35
CA GLU A 55 9.21 10.86 -8.35
C GLU A 55 8.32 9.63 -8.14
N ILE A 56 8.94 8.49 -7.84
CA ILE A 56 8.24 7.24 -7.51
C ILE A 56 8.67 6.77 -6.13
N LEU A 57 7.71 6.42 -5.29
CA LEU A 57 7.95 5.65 -4.08
C LEU A 57 7.61 4.18 -4.33
N VAL A 58 8.61 3.32 -4.24
CA VAL A 58 8.43 1.88 -4.30
C VAL A 58 8.25 1.34 -2.89
N VAL A 59 7.09 0.75 -2.62
CA VAL A 59 6.77 0.09 -1.36
C VAL A 59 6.83 -1.43 -1.53
N TYR A 60 7.34 -2.13 -0.53
CA TYR A 60 7.42 -3.59 -0.56
C TYR A 60 7.21 -4.18 0.84
N PRO A 61 6.66 -5.40 0.97
CA PRO A 61 6.59 -6.09 2.25
C PRO A 61 8.00 -6.42 2.74
N GLU A 62 8.39 -5.96 3.94
CA GLU A 62 9.74 -6.21 4.46
C GLU A 62 10.03 -7.71 4.63
N TRP A 63 9.01 -8.49 5.01
CA TRP A 63 9.10 -9.95 5.16
C TRP A 63 9.25 -10.70 3.82
N ASP A 64 9.05 -10.03 2.68
CA ASP A 64 9.31 -10.56 1.34
C ASP A 64 10.07 -9.54 0.47
N ALA A 65 11.07 -8.88 1.05
CA ALA A 65 11.82 -7.79 0.40
C ALA A 65 12.72 -8.25 -0.77
N ALA A 66 12.93 -9.56 -0.96
CA ALA A 66 13.88 -10.08 -1.94
C ALA A 66 13.64 -9.59 -3.39
N PRO A 67 12.41 -9.52 -3.92
CA PRO A 67 12.17 -8.99 -5.26
C PRO A 67 12.53 -7.51 -5.40
N ALA A 68 12.19 -6.69 -4.40
CA ALA A 68 12.53 -5.27 -4.39
C ALA A 68 14.04 -5.04 -4.29
N ARG A 69 14.73 -5.77 -3.40
CA ARG A 69 16.19 -5.68 -3.23
C ARG A 69 16.99 -6.10 -4.47
N ARG A 70 16.40 -6.93 -5.35
CA ARG A 70 16.98 -7.25 -6.66
C ARG A 70 16.70 -6.17 -7.71
N LEU A 71 15.46 -5.69 -7.79
CA LEU A 71 15.03 -4.76 -8.83
C LEU A 71 15.59 -3.35 -8.64
N LEU A 72 15.52 -2.80 -7.42
CA LEU A 72 15.75 -1.38 -7.17
C LEU A 72 17.19 -0.92 -7.45
N PRO A 73 18.24 -1.68 -7.11
CA PRO A 73 19.60 -1.31 -7.52
C PRO A 73 19.77 -1.26 -9.04
N VAL A 74 19.15 -2.20 -9.77
CA VAL A 74 19.19 -2.24 -11.24
C VAL A 74 18.47 -1.03 -11.83
N VAL A 75 17.27 -0.71 -11.36
CA VAL A 75 16.50 0.46 -11.81
C VAL A 75 17.29 1.75 -11.58
N ARG A 76 17.81 1.96 -10.35
CA ARG A 76 18.56 3.19 -10.03
C ARG A 76 19.86 3.30 -10.82
N GLY A 77 20.60 2.19 -10.97
CA GLY A 77 21.87 2.18 -11.69
C GLY A 77 21.73 2.36 -13.20
N LEU A 78 20.73 1.72 -13.84
CA LEU A 78 20.52 1.82 -15.28
C LEU A 78 19.87 3.14 -15.71
N LEU A 79 18.99 3.71 -14.87
CA LEU A 79 18.37 5.01 -15.13
C LEU A 79 19.20 6.19 -14.62
N ASP A 80 20.32 5.92 -13.95
CA ASP A 80 21.16 6.91 -13.27
C ASP A 80 20.33 7.94 -12.48
N THR A 81 19.49 7.45 -11.56
CA THR A 81 18.46 8.29 -10.93
C THR A 81 18.21 8.05 -9.45
N ASP A 82 18.06 9.16 -8.72
CA ASP A 82 17.59 9.21 -7.32
C ASP A 82 16.07 9.50 -7.22
N ARG A 83 15.35 9.49 -8.35
CA ARG A 83 13.89 9.75 -8.40
C ARG A 83 13.04 8.59 -7.89
N VAL A 84 13.66 7.44 -7.63
CA VAL A 84 13.03 6.24 -7.07
C VAL A 84 13.39 6.12 -5.61
N ALA A 85 12.44 6.38 -4.72
CA ALA A 85 12.56 6.12 -3.30
C ALA A 85 12.08 4.70 -2.98
N GLU A 86 12.57 4.12 -1.89
CA GLU A 86 12.20 2.79 -1.45
C GLU A 86 11.76 2.78 0.02
N LEU A 87 10.77 1.93 0.32
CA LEU A 87 10.19 1.81 1.64
C LEU A 87 9.70 0.37 1.89
N GLY A 88 10.34 -0.30 2.85
CA GLY A 88 9.90 -1.59 3.35
C GLY A 88 8.83 -1.42 4.43
N LEU A 89 7.65 -1.99 4.21
CA LEU A 89 6.54 -1.95 5.17
C LEU A 89 6.47 -3.26 5.96
N ARG A 90 6.35 -3.17 7.28
CA ARG A 90 6.29 -4.31 8.19
C ARG A 90 4.85 -4.71 8.51
N LEU A 91 4.07 -4.94 7.45
CA LEU A 91 2.64 -5.22 7.54
C LEU A 91 2.28 -6.59 6.95
N PRO A 92 1.22 -7.23 7.46
CA PRO A 92 0.64 -8.40 6.80
C PRO A 92 -0.01 -8.00 5.46
N PRO A 93 -0.20 -8.94 4.52
CA PRO A 93 -0.65 -8.67 3.14
C PRO A 93 -1.83 -7.71 2.98
N LEU A 94 -2.90 -7.86 3.77
CA LEU A 94 -4.10 -7.04 3.66
C LEU A 94 -3.85 -5.61 4.13
N ALA A 95 -3.19 -5.46 5.28
CA ALA A 95 -2.84 -4.14 5.81
C ALA A 95 -1.80 -3.45 4.92
N PHE A 96 -0.86 -4.20 4.34
CA PHE A 96 0.07 -3.68 3.34
C PHE A 96 -0.67 -3.08 2.14
N SER A 97 -1.62 -3.82 1.55
CA SER A 97 -2.36 -3.35 0.37
C SER A 97 -3.13 -2.07 0.67
N LEU A 98 -3.77 -1.99 1.85
CA LEU A 98 -4.44 -0.78 2.35
C LEU A 98 -3.47 0.39 2.51
N VAL A 99 -2.37 0.20 3.25
CA VAL A 99 -1.41 1.28 3.51
C VAL A 99 -0.73 1.75 2.23
N ALA A 100 -0.43 0.85 1.30
CA ALA A 100 0.07 1.22 -0.02
C ALA A 100 -0.91 2.14 -0.78
N ASP A 101 -2.21 1.84 -0.74
CA ASP A 101 -3.24 2.68 -1.37
C ASP A 101 -3.38 4.05 -0.66
N LEU A 102 -3.28 4.09 0.67
CA LEU A 102 -3.27 5.34 1.44
C LEU A 102 -2.04 6.20 1.12
N LEU A 103 -0.86 5.58 0.97
CA LEU A 103 0.36 6.26 0.55
C LEU A 103 0.23 6.79 -0.88
N ALA A 104 -0.37 6.03 -1.80
CA ALA A 104 -0.62 6.47 -3.18
C ALA A 104 -1.51 7.72 -3.23
N HIS A 105 -2.60 7.71 -2.45
CA HIS A 105 -3.46 8.88 -2.29
C HIS A 105 -2.69 10.08 -1.72
N SER A 106 -1.90 9.84 -0.68
CA SER A 106 -1.13 10.86 0.04
C SER A 106 -0.01 11.48 -0.81
N ALA A 107 0.64 10.70 -1.68
CA ALA A 107 1.76 11.14 -2.52
C ALA A 107 1.47 12.34 -3.41
N ARG A 108 0.18 12.58 -3.71
CA ARG A 108 -0.30 13.73 -4.47
C ARG A 108 -0.12 15.06 -3.72
N TYR A 109 0.09 15.01 -2.41
CA TYR A 109 0.09 16.19 -1.54
C TYR A 109 1.38 16.35 -0.74
N MET A 110 2.25 15.33 -0.66
CA MET A 110 3.45 15.36 0.19
C MET A 110 4.70 14.81 -0.52
N PRO A 111 5.91 15.25 -0.12
CA PRO A 111 7.16 14.73 -0.63
C PRO A 111 7.41 13.29 -0.14
N LEU A 112 8.21 12.52 -0.89
CA LEU A 112 8.49 11.10 -0.59
C LEU A 112 9.16 10.89 0.76
N GLY A 113 10.03 11.83 1.18
CA GLY A 113 10.65 11.82 2.50
C GLY A 113 9.65 11.86 3.65
N LEU A 114 8.58 12.66 3.51
CA LEU A 114 7.53 12.76 4.50
C LEU A 114 6.61 11.53 4.46
N LEU A 115 6.33 10.99 3.26
CA LEU A 115 5.58 9.73 3.12
C LEU A 115 6.25 8.58 3.86
N ALA A 116 7.58 8.46 3.78
CA ALA A 116 8.33 7.44 4.51
C ALA A 116 8.05 7.56 6.02
N ARG A 117 8.11 8.76 6.59
CA ARG A 117 7.82 8.98 8.00
C ARG A 117 6.34 8.74 8.38
N VAL A 118 5.41 9.20 7.56
CA VAL A 118 3.97 8.96 7.72
C VAL A 118 3.67 7.46 7.68
N SER A 119 4.35 6.70 6.82
CA SER A 119 4.17 5.24 6.73
C SER A 119 4.53 4.51 8.02
N GLU A 120 5.62 4.90 8.69
CA GLU A 120 6.03 4.31 9.96
C GLU A 120 4.96 4.54 11.03
N ARG A 121 4.29 5.69 11.01
CA ARG A 121 3.17 5.97 11.91
C ARG A 121 1.91 5.21 11.49
N LEU A 122 1.59 5.14 10.20
CA LEU A 122 0.48 4.32 9.70
C LEU A 122 0.62 2.86 10.14
N GLU A 123 1.83 2.28 10.15
CA GLU A 123 2.04 0.93 10.69
C GLU A 123 1.64 0.78 12.17
N ARG A 124 1.71 1.87 12.94
CA ARG A 124 1.36 1.91 14.36
C ARG A 124 -0.11 2.25 14.64
N GLU A 125 -0.77 2.92 13.69
CA GLU A 125 -2.18 3.30 13.81
C GLU A 125 -3.15 2.27 13.20
N VAL A 126 -2.64 1.24 12.52
CA VAL A 126 -3.47 0.13 12.04
C VAL A 126 -3.41 -1.05 13.01
N ALA A 127 -4.56 -1.65 13.29
CA ALA A 127 -4.64 -2.91 14.00
C ALA A 127 -4.89 -4.04 12.99
N ALA A 128 -3.86 -4.84 12.72
CA ALA A 128 -3.90 -5.87 11.69
C ALA A 128 -3.57 -7.25 12.25
N GLY A 129 -4.33 -8.25 11.81
CA GLY A 129 -4.17 -9.61 12.30
C GLY A 129 -4.89 -10.65 11.46
N ALA A 130 -4.84 -11.90 11.90
CA ALA A 130 -5.60 -12.99 11.33
C ALA A 130 -6.09 -13.98 12.38
N ARG A 131 -7.30 -14.48 12.16
CA ARG A 131 -7.84 -15.66 12.85
C ARG A 131 -7.38 -16.90 12.11
N MET A 132 -6.81 -17.88 12.82
CA MET A 132 -6.25 -19.09 12.22
C MET A 132 -6.46 -20.34 13.07
N GLY A 133 -6.59 -21.50 12.42
CA GLY A 133 -6.74 -22.79 13.10
C GLY A 133 -5.45 -23.39 13.66
N SER A 134 -4.29 -22.88 13.24
CA SER A 134 -2.97 -23.38 13.64
C SER A 134 -1.94 -22.28 13.49
N VAL A 135 -0.92 -22.28 14.36
CA VAL A 135 0.25 -21.38 14.34
C VAL A 135 1.56 -22.13 14.12
N THR A 136 1.52 -23.42 13.74
CA THR A 136 2.72 -24.27 13.64
C THR A 136 3.76 -23.78 12.62
N ARG A 137 3.33 -23.09 11.56
CA ARG A 137 4.19 -22.54 10.50
C ARG A 137 4.19 -21.01 10.46
N LEU A 138 3.70 -20.36 11.53
CA LEU A 138 3.68 -18.91 11.62
C LEU A 138 5.11 -18.41 11.88
N ALA A 139 5.70 -17.74 10.88
CA ALA A 139 7.07 -17.25 10.95
C ALA A 139 7.15 -15.72 11.17
N ASN A 140 6.15 -14.97 10.71
CA ASN A 140 6.20 -13.50 10.67
C ASN A 140 5.64 -12.81 11.91
N VAL A 141 5.05 -13.57 12.85
CA VAL A 141 4.56 -13.08 14.13
C VAL A 141 5.17 -13.96 15.22
N PRO A 142 5.84 -13.38 16.24
CA PRO A 142 6.45 -14.15 17.31
C PRO A 142 5.35 -14.88 18.10
N ALA A 143 5.34 -16.21 18.03
CA ALA A 143 4.50 -17.04 18.87
C ALA A 143 5.33 -17.56 20.05
N GLY A 144 4.79 -17.46 21.27
CA GLY A 144 5.45 -18.02 22.44
C GLY A 144 5.46 -19.56 22.39
N LEU A 145 6.47 -20.21 22.98
CA LEU A 145 6.56 -21.69 23.05
C LEU A 145 5.25 -22.36 23.53
N ARG A 146 4.54 -21.74 24.48
CA ARG A 146 3.24 -22.25 24.98
C ARG A 146 2.14 -22.30 23.92
N GLN A 147 2.16 -21.39 22.94
CA GLN A 147 1.19 -21.35 21.85
C GLN A 147 1.49 -22.39 20.78
N HIS A 148 2.77 -22.65 20.52
CA HIS A 148 3.19 -23.78 19.67
C HIS A 148 2.71 -25.12 20.24
N VAL A 149 2.86 -25.35 21.54
CA VAL A 149 2.36 -26.58 22.19
C VAL A 149 0.83 -26.66 22.17
N ARG A 150 0.11 -25.56 22.41
CA ARG A 150 -1.36 -25.54 22.35
C ARG A 150 -1.93 -25.75 20.95
N SER A 151 -1.16 -25.45 19.89
CA SER A 151 -1.61 -25.63 18.50
C SER A 151 -1.82 -27.09 18.09
N TYR A 152 -1.31 -28.03 18.89
CA TYR A 152 -1.55 -29.47 18.71
C TYR A 152 -2.87 -29.95 19.32
N VAL A 153 -3.58 -29.11 20.08
CA VAL A 153 -4.89 -29.47 20.68
C VAL A 153 -6.01 -29.21 19.67
N PRO A 154 -6.77 -30.25 19.26
CA PRO A 154 -7.91 -30.09 18.35
C PRO A 154 -8.95 -29.11 18.92
N GLY A 155 -9.45 -28.21 18.08
CA GLY A 155 -10.46 -27.22 18.46
C GLY A 155 -9.91 -25.94 19.10
N SER A 156 -8.58 -25.81 19.29
CA SER A 156 -7.96 -24.53 19.64
C SER A 156 -8.00 -23.54 18.47
N GLY A 157 -8.13 -22.27 18.81
CA GLY A 157 -8.12 -21.16 17.88
C GLY A 157 -7.07 -20.15 18.27
N PHE A 158 -6.52 -19.46 17.29
CA PHE A 158 -5.56 -18.38 17.50
C PHE A 158 -6.02 -17.13 16.75
N VAL A 159 -5.78 -15.97 17.36
CA VAL A 159 -5.72 -14.69 16.67
C VAL A 159 -4.26 -14.25 16.72
N ALA A 160 -3.65 -14.07 15.56
CA ALA A 160 -2.32 -13.52 15.44
C ALA A 160 -2.44 -12.04 15.06
N TRP A 161 -1.91 -11.17 15.89
CA TRP A 161 -1.75 -9.74 15.63
C TRP A 161 -0.38 -9.52 15.02
N ALA A 162 -0.33 -8.81 13.89
CA ALA A 162 0.90 -8.44 13.21
C ALA A 162 1.22 -6.95 13.36
N ALA A 163 0.20 -6.11 13.57
CA ALA A 163 0.34 -4.69 13.83
C ALA A 163 -0.73 -4.23 14.84
N PRO A 164 -0.45 -3.19 15.65
CA PRO A 164 0.84 -2.48 15.74
C PRO A 164 1.88 -3.24 16.56
N VAL A 165 1.45 -4.14 17.46
CA VAL A 165 2.33 -4.95 18.31
C VAL A 165 2.15 -6.43 17.97
N PRO A 166 3.18 -7.11 17.39
CA PRO A 166 3.09 -8.51 17.03
C PRO A 166 2.89 -9.42 18.26
N ARG A 167 1.80 -10.18 18.27
CA ARG A 167 1.52 -11.18 19.31
C ARG A 167 0.55 -12.24 18.81
N VAL A 168 0.44 -13.35 19.50
CA VAL A 168 -0.59 -14.36 19.24
C VAL A 168 -1.41 -14.53 20.51
N ASP A 169 -2.73 -14.61 20.36
CA ASP A 169 -3.68 -14.82 21.45
C ASP A 169 -4.45 -16.12 21.19
N ALA A 170 -4.60 -16.94 22.23
CA ALA A 170 -5.38 -18.16 22.14
C ALA A 170 -6.87 -17.82 22.31
N VAL A 171 -7.69 -18.19 21.34
CA VAL A 171 -9.12 -17.91 21.32
C VAL A 171 -9.89 -19.24 21.39
N ASN A 172 -10.62 -19.43 22.49
CA ASN A 172 -11.53 -20.57 22.63
C ASN A 172 -12.73 -20.40 21.65
N ARG A 173 -13.16 -21.50 21.02
CA ARG A 173 -14.33 -21.55 20.13
C ARG A 173 -15.61 -21.03 20.79
N ARG A 174 -15.83 -21.25 22.10
CA ARG A 174 -17.11 -20.93 22.78
C ARG A 174 -17.21 -19.53 23.42
N THR A 175 -16.12 -18.95 23.90
CA THR A 175 -16.17 -17.76 24.77
C THR A 175 -15.06 -16.74 24.53
N GLY A 176 -14.15 -16.99 23.58
CA GLY A 176 -12.96 -16.16 23.45
C GLY A 176 -13.28 -14.77 22.91
N THR A 177 -13.12 -13.75 23.75
CA THR A 177 -12.99 -12.35 23.36
C THR A 177 -11.75 -12.17 22.50
N VAL A 178 -11.78 -11.14 21.65
CA VAL A 178 -10.62 -10.72 20.86
C VAL A 178 -10.20 -9.37 21.43
N ASP A 179 -9.15 -9.38 22.25
CA ASP A 179 -8.65 -8.16 22.86
C ASP A 179 -7.80 -7.43 21.82
N PRO A 180 -8.20 -6.22 21.36
CA PRO A 180 -7.45 -5.51 20.35
C PRO A 180 -6.08 -5.09 20.90
N PRO A 181 -5.07 -4.97 20.03
CA PRO A 181 -3.78 -4.42 20.43
C PRO A 181 -3.93 -2.91 20.67
N GLU A 182 -3.17 -2.39 21.63
CA GLU A 182 -3.05 -0.94 21.85
C GLU A 182 -1.92 -0.38 20.98
N PRO A 183 -2.07 0.84 20.42
CA PRO A 183 -3.30 1.64 20.43
C PRO A 183 -4.38 1.05 19.53
N VAL A 184 -5.64 1.16 19.96
CA VAL A 184 -6.80 0.87 19.11
C VAL A 184 -7.07 2.05 18.19
N PRO A 185 -7.34 1.85 16.88
CA PRO A 185 -7.72 2.95 15.98
C PRO A 185 -8.92 3.73 16.52
N ASP A 186 -8.86 5.06 16.49
CA ASP A 186 -9.87 5.95 17.06
C ASP A 186 -10.70 6.67 15.98
N GLY A 187 -11.71 7.43 16.42
CA GLY A 187 -12.58 8.19 15.54
C GLY A 187 -13.49 7.30 14.67
N GLN A 188 -13.52 7.57 13.37
CA GLN A 188 -14.29 6.78 12.41
C GLN A 188 -13.47 5.55 11.98
N VAL A 189 -13.81 4.37 12.46
CA VAL A 189 -13.07 3.13 12.26
C VAL A 189 -13.71 2.27 11.19
N HIS A 190 -12.94 1.88 10.18
CA HIS A 190 -13.33 0.88 9.20
C HIS A 190 -12.58 -0.43 9.44
N LEU A 191 -13.27 -1.56 9.24
CA LEU A 191 -12.73 -2.90 9.38
C LEU A 191 -12.84 -3.64 8.04
N LEU A 192 -11.70 -4.05 7.48
CA LEU A 192 -11.66 -4.93 6.31
C LEU A 192 -11.40 -6.36 6.78
N VAL A 193 -12.10 -7.33 6.18
CA VAL A 193 -11.96 -8.77 6.48
C VAL A 193 -11.79 -9.55 5.19
N ALA A 194 -10.72 -10.34 5.09
CA ALA A 194 -10.38 -11.17 3.94
C ALA A 194 -10.31 -12.64 4.37
N ARG A 195 -11.29 -13.45 3.94
CA ARG A 195 -11.44 -14.84 4.39
C ARG A 195 -10.86 -15.82 3.38
N ARG A 196 -9.86 -16.61 3.78
CA ARG A 196 -9.30 -17.70 2.98
C ARG A 196 -9.56 -19.03 3.68
N ASP A 197 -10.26 -19.91 2.98
CA ASP A 197 -10.54 -21.31 3.33
C ASP A 197 -10.92 -21.60 4.79
N GLY A 198 -12.13 -22.10 5.00
CA GLY A 198 -12.59 -22.59 6.30
C GLY A 198 -13.49 -21.60 7.05
N GLU A 199 -14.10 -22.14 8.11
CA GLU A 199 -15.14 -21.43 8.85
C GLU A 199 -14.57 -20.79 10.12
N PHE A 200 -14.79 -19.49 10.23
CA PHE A 200 -14.44 -18.69 11.40
C PHE A 200 -15.73 -18.10 12.01
N PRO A 201 -16.58 -18.95 12.62
CA PRO A 201 -17.85 -18.53 13.17
C PRO A 201 -17.64 -17.49 14.27
N GLY A 202 -18.47 -16.45 14.28
CA GLY A 202 -18.41 -15.36 15.26
C GLY A 202 -17.18 -14.45 15.15
N LEU A 203 -16.29 -14.63 14.16
CA LEU A 203 -15.13 -13.74 13.99
C LEU A 203 -15.58 -12.29 13.77
N ARG A 204 -16.57 -12.08 12.90
CA ARG A 204 -17.09 -10.75 12.60
C ARG A 204 -17.62 -10.08 13.86
N ASP A 205 -18.46 -10.78 14.62
CA ASP A 205 -19.08 -10.24 15.84
C ASP A 205 -18.03 -9.88 16.90
N ARG A 206 -17.02 -10.73 17.08
CA ARG A 206 -15.89 -10.46 18.01
C ARG A 206 -15.06 -9.26 17.57
N LEU A 207 -14.81 -9.10 16.27
CA LEU A 207 -14.09 -7.94 15.76
C LEU A 207 -14.93 -6.66 15.87
N VAL A 208 -16.25 -6.75 15.68
CA VAL A 208 -17.17 -5.63 15.89
C VAL A 208 -17.20 -5.22 17.35
N GLU A 209 -17.24 -6.17 18.28
CA GLU A 209 -17.16 -5.90 19.71
C GLU A 209 -15.83 -5.24 20.10
N ALA A 210 -14.72 -5.76 19.56
CA ALA A 210 -13.36 -5.29 19.85
C ALA A 210 -13.08 -3.87 19.33
N PHE A 211 -13.48 -3.56 18.10
CA PHE A 211 -13.12 -2.31 17.43
C PHE A 211 -14.25 -1.29 17.32
N ARG A 212 -15.51 -1.71 17.52
CA ARG A 212 -16.71 -0.90 17.31
C ARG A 212 -16.68 -0.10 15.99
N PRO A 213 -16.42 -0.77 14.85
CA PRO A 213 -16.22 -0.07 13.58
C PRO A 213 -17.51 0.54 13.06
N ASP A 214 -17.42 1.71 12.43
CA ASP A 214 -18.51 2.32 11.67
C ASP A 214 -18.89 1.48 10.45
N LYS A 215 -17.91 0.77 9.87
CA LYS A 215 -18.12 -0.06 8.69
C LYS A 215 -17.28 -1.33 8.71
N VAL A 216 -17.92 -2.45 8.39
CA VAL A 216 -17.24 -3.74 8.18
C VAL A 216 -17.42 -4.20 6.75
N LEU A 217 -16.30 -4.46 6.07
CA LEU A 217 -16.25 -4.80 4.65
C LEU A 217 -15.54 -6.12 4.44
N ASP A 218 -16.18 -7.04 3.72
CA ASP A 218 -15.52 -8.25 3.24
C ASP A 218 -14.79 -7.92 1.92
N VAL A 219 -13.52 -8.31 1.82
CA VAL A 219 -12.66 -8.06 0.65
C VAL A 219 -12.02 -9.36 0.17
N ALA A 220 -11.48 -9.33 -1.05
CA ALA A 220 -10.81 -10.49 -1.63
C ALA A 220 -9.59 -10.92 -0.80
N PRO A 221 -9.37 -12.24 -0.59
CA PRO A 221 -8.17 -12.75 0.06
C PRO A 221 -6.91 -12.35 -0.67
N GLN A 222 -5.91 -11.85 0.07
CA GLN A 222 -4.62 -11.52 -0.52
C GLN A 222 -3.90 -12.80 -0.96
N PRO A 223 -3.32 -12.86 -2.18
CA PRO A 223 -2.61 -14.04 -2.68
C PRO A 223 -1.48 -14.49 -1.76
N LEU A 224 -0.72 -13.54 -1.22
CA LEU A 224 0.40 -13.81 -0.32
C LEU A 224 0.00 -14.14 1.14
N GLY A 225 -1.29 -14.08 1.50
CA GLY A 225 -1.78 -14.37 2.85
C GLY A 225 -1.35 -15.74 3.38
N THR A 226 -1.41 -16.78 2.53
CA THR A 226 -1.00 -18.14 2.94
C THR A 226 0.47 -18.22 3.32
N ARG A 227 1.34 -17.51 2.59
CA ARG A 227 2.78 -17.48 2.85
C ARG A 227 3.08 -16.70 4.13
N TYR A 228 2.40 -15.58 4.33
CA TYR A 228 2.60 -14.75 5.51
C TYR A 228 2.14 -15.46 6.80
N TRP A 229 0.91 -15.99 6.81
CA TRP A 229 0.31 -16.63 7.98
C TRP A 229 0.73 -18.10 8.16
N GLY A 230 1.43 -18.69 7.19
CA GLY A 230 1.88 -20.10 7.26
C GLY A 230 0.78 -21.15 7.12
N THR A 231 -0.46 -20.74 6.83
CA THR A 231 -1.63 -21.62 6.67
C THR A 231 -2.58 -21.10 5.60
N ARG A 232 -3.24 -22.00 4.87
CA ARG A 232 -4.31 -21.64 3.92
C ARG A 232 -5.61 -21.28 4.65
N ARG A 233 -5.84 -21.87 5.83
CA ARG A 233 -7.05 -21.64 6.62
C ARG A 233 -6.86 -20.46 7.56
N HIS A 234 -7.15 -19.26 7.08
CA HIS A 234 -7.10 -18.03 7.87
C HIS A 234 -8.14 -16.99 7.41
N ALA A 235 -8.58 -16.14 8.32
CA ALA A 235 -9.28 -14.91 7.98
C ALA A 235 -8.43 -13.73 8.46
N GLU A 236 -7.86 -13.01 7.51
CA GLU A 236 -7.08 -11.81 7.75
C GLU A 236 -8.00 -10.60 7.90
N PHE A 237 -7.61 -9.63 8.72
CA PHE A 237 -8.38 -8.42 8.94
C PHE A 237 -7.47 -7.24 9.27
N VAL A 238 -7.97 -6.03 9.00
CA VAL A 238 -7.32 -4.77 9.37
C VAL A 238 -8.37 -3.75 9.79
N ALA A 239 -8.20 -3.16 10.97
CA ALA A 239 -8.94 -2.01 11.45
C ALA A 239 -8.07 -0.76 11.36
N PHE A 240 -8.65 0.35 10.92
CA PHE A 240 -7.95 1.62 10.73
C PHE A 240 -8.94 2.78 10.79
N SER A 241 -8.45 3.96 11.16
CA SER A 241 -9.25 5.18 11.17
C SER A 241 -9.35 5.79 9.76
N THR A 242 -10.56 6.18 9.37
CA THR A 242 -10.85 7.03 8.21
C THR A 242 -11.12 8.47 8.61
N ALA A 243 -11.02 8.82 9.89
CA ALA A 243 -11.24 10.18 10.35
C ALA A 243 -10.17 11.13 9.76
N PRO A 244 -10.55 12.28 9.18
CA PRO A 244 -9.59 13.27 8.70
C PRO A 244 -8.63 13.75 9.81
N SER A 245 -9.11 13.81 11.05
CA SER A 245 -8.32 14.15 12.23
C SER A 245 -7.21 13.14 12.51
N ALA A 246 -7.47 11.84 12.35
CA ALA A 246 -6.47 10.80 12.55
C ALA A 246 -5.32 10.93 11.54
N PHE A 247 -5.66 11.11 10.25
CA PHE A 247 -4.64 11.37 9.23
C PHE A 247 -3.88 12.67 9.49
N ARG A 248 -4.58 13.74 9.90
CA ARG A 248 -3.94 15.01 10.25
C ARG A 248 -2.94 14.83 11.40
N ALA A 249 -3.27 14.06 12.43
CA ALA A 249 -2.39 13.77 13.55
C ALA A 249 -1.11 13.01 13.15
N LEU A 250 -1.16 12.24 12.05
CA LEU A 250 0.01 11.54 11.50
C LEU A 250 1.03 12.48 10.84
N VAL A 251 0.55 13.59 10.27
CA VAL A 251 1.38 14.52 9.49
C VAL A 251 1.74 15.76 10.32
N GLN A 252 0.90 16.15 11.26
CA GLN A 252 1.13 17.33 12.10
C GLN A 252 2.40 17.18 12.93
N GLY A 253 3.23 18.24 12.89
CA GLY A 253 4.48 18.30 13.64
C GLY A 253 5.65 17.55 13.00
N GLU A 254 5.41 16.82 11.91
CA GLU A 254 6.50 16.17 11.17
C GLU A 254 7.37 17.22 10.49
N ARG A 255 8.68 17.06 10.69
CA ARG A 255 9.71 17.91 10.11
C ARG A 255 10.42 17.13 9.02
N PHE A 256 10.80 17.82 7.96
CA PHE A 256 11.65 17.27 6.93
C PHE A 256 12.77 18.25 6.61
N TRP A 257 13.86 17.72 6.06
CA TRP A 257 15.02 18.46 5.60
C TRP A 257 15.46 17.90 4.24
N HIS A 258 16.42 18.54 3.58
CA HIS A 258 17.00 17.99 2.36
C HIS A 258 18.18 17.09 2.71
N CYS A 259 18.17 15.85 2.21
CA CYS A 259 19.28 14.92 2.36
C CYS A 259 20.59 15.57 1.86
N PRO A 260 21.68 15.57 2.65
CA PRO A 260 22.93 16.23 2.23
C PRO A 260 23.59 15.53 1.04
N TRP A 261 23.25 14.27 0.79
CA TRP A 261 23.79 13.43 -0.29
C TRP A 261 23.06 13.67 -1.62
N CYS A 262 21.77 13.34 -1.69
CA CYS A 262 20.99 13.40 -2.94
C CYS A 262 20.07 14.63 -3.05
N ARG A 263 20.08 15.51 -2.04
CA ARG A 263 19.26 16.75 -1.98
C ARG A 263 17.75 16.54 -2.08
N ARG A 264 17.25 15.31 -1.89
CA ARG A 264 15.80 15.04 -1.81
C ARG A 264 15.26 15.33 -0.40
N PRO A 265 14.00 15.79 -0.26
CA PRO A 265 13.35 15.89 1.05
C PRO A 265 13.33 14.53 1.77
N THR A 266 13.69 14.50 3.04
CA THR A 266 13.69 13.33 3.91
C THR A 266 13.32 13.70 5.34
N ALA A 267 12.68 12.76 6.04
CA ALA A 267 12.31 12.88 7.45
C ALA A 267 12.74 11.63 8.25
N SER A 268 13.61 10.79 7.67
CA SER A 268 14.03 9.50 8.20
C SER A 268 15.55 9.49 8.40
N GLU A 269 16.04 8.66 9.33
CA GLU A 269 17.47 8.48 9.59
C GLU A 269 18.22 7.88 8.38
N ILE A 270 17.53 7.12 7.55
CA ILE A 270 18.02 6.60 6.27
C ILE A 270 17.20 7.23 5.16
N CYS A 271 17.84 7.96 4.25
CA CYS A 271 17.13 8.61 3.15
C CYS A 271 16.48 7.54 2.25
N PRO A 272 15.16 7.57 2.00
CA PRO A 272 14.50 6.54 1.19
C PRO A 272 14.93 6.59 -0.29
N SER A 273 15.42 7.73 -0.79
CA SER A 273 15.90 7.89 -2.17
C SER A 273 17.29 7.30 -2.41
N CYS A 274 18.30 7.73 -1.64
CA CYS A 274 19.71 7.33 -1.87
C CYS A 274 20.26 6.35 -0.83
N ARG A 275 19.48 5.98 0.19
CA ARG A 275 19.85 5.02 1.25
C ARG A 275 21.02 5.44 2.14
N MET A 276 21.49 6.68 2.01
CA MET A 276 22.52 7.21 2.88
C MET A 276 21.95 7.56 4.26
N PHE A 277 22.72 7.24 5.30
CA PHE A 277 22.43 7.63 6.66
C PHE A 277 22.51 9.16 6.80
N GLN A 278 21.62 9.72 7.62
CA GLN A 278 21.50 11.14 7.88
C GLN A 278 22.20 11.46 9.21
N THR A 279 23.43 11.97 9.16
CA THR A 279 24.15 12.49 10.33
C THR A 279 23.53 13.83 10.73
N ASP A 280 22.91 13.91 11.92
CA ASP A 280 22.17 15.03 12.52
C ASP A 280 21.28 15.84 11.55
N PRO A 281 19.94 15.92 11.77
CA PRO A 281 19.08 16.75 10.93
C PRO A 281 19.60 18.19 10.94
N PRO A 282 20.01 18.76 9.80
CA PRO A 282 20.58 20.10 9.76
C PRO A 282 19.57 21.11 10.29
N HIS A 283 20.03 22.21 10.89
CA HIS A 283 19.19 23.26 11.49
C HIS A 283 18.09 23.85 10.57
N GLN A 284 18.14 23.58 9.26
CA GLN A 284 17.08 23.91 8.30
C GLN A 284 15.95 22.89 8.35
N ASN A 285 15.20 22.90 9.46
CA ASN A 285 13.97 22.14 9.59
C ASN A 285 12.82 22.87 8.89
N GLN A 286 12.24 22.26 7.86
CA GLN A 286 10.95 22.68 7.33
C GLN A 286 9.86 21.88 8.03
N SER A 287 8.90 22.56 8.64
CA SER A 287 7.68 21.93 9.14
C SER A 287 6.69 21.76 7.99
N TRP A 288 6.04 20.61 7.90
CA TRP A 288 4.85 20.51 7.07
C TRP A 288 3.81 21.54 7.55
N PRO A 289 3.23 22.38 6.68
CA PRO A 289 2.25 23.36 7.11
C PRO A 289 1.09 22.66 7.81
N PRO A 290 0.58 23.20 8.93
CA PRO A 290 -0.61 22.65 9.55
C PRO A 290 -1.73 22.62 8.51
N ALA A 291 -2.41 21.48 8.39
CA ALA A 291 -3.63 21.42 7.59
C ALA A 291 -4.56 22.55 8.08
N PRO A 292 -5.25 23.26 7.17
CA PRO A 292 -6.26 24.22 7.58
C PRO A 292 -7.27 23.53 8.53
N PRO A 293 -7.79 24.24 9.54
CA PRO A 293 -8.79 23.67 10.43
C PRO A 293 -9.96 23.14 9.60
N ASP A 294 -10.55 22.02 10.02
CA ASP A 294 -11.78 21.54 9.40
C ASP A 294 -12.79 22.69 9.38
N PRO A 295 -13.55 22.88 8.30
CA PRO A 295 -14.71 23.76 8.37
C PRO A 295 -15.56 23.27 9.53
N ALA A 296 -15.77 24.14 10.52
CA ALA A 296 -16.64 23.83 11.65
C ALA A 296 -17.94 23.24 11.09
N PRO A 297 -18.50 22.17 11.69
CA PRO A 297 -19.78 21.62 11.24
C PRO A 297 -20.76 22.78 11.19
N GLY A 298 -21.14 23.14 9.97
CA GLY A 298 -21.91 24.34 9.73
C GLY A 298 -23.17 24.27 10.55
N ARG A 299 -23.39 25.28 11.41
CA ARG A 299 -24.74 25.79 11.57
C ARG A 299 -25.24 25.99 10.15
N GLU A 300 -26.21 25.18 9.73
CA GLU A 300 -27.02 25.48 8.55
C GLU A 300 -27.35 26.97 8.64
N ALA A 301 -26.78 27.75 7.72
CA ALA A 301 -27.17 29.13 7.57
C ALA A 301 -28.65 29.06 7.22
N ALA A 302 -29.49 29.40 8.19
CA ALA A 302 -30.92 29.55 7.99
C ALA A 302 -31.09 30.41 6.73
N PRO A 303 -31.94 30.00 5.77
CA PRO A 303 -32.14 30.77 4.56
C PRO A 303 -32.58 32.17 4.96
N ALA A 304 -31.74 33.15 4.63
CA ALA A 304 -32.09 34.55 4.80
C ALA A 304 -33.39 34.78 4.02
N ALA A 305 -34.44 35.15 4.75
CA ALA A 305 -35.69 35.60 4.17
C ALA A 305 -35.37 36.74 3.20
N ARG A 306 -35.53 36.47 1.90
CA ARG A 306 -35.51 37.53 0.89
C ARG A 306 -36.90 38.11 0.84
N ASP A 307 -37.04 39.30 1.42
CA ASP A 307 -38.17 40.17 1.15
C ASP A 307 -38.24 40.45 -0.35
N GLY A 308 -39.47 40.34 -0.86
CA GLY A 308 -39.77 40.33 -2.28
C GLY A 308 -39.50 41.64 -2.99
N ALA A 309 -39.06 41.53 -4.24
CA ALA A 309 -39.36 42.48 -5.29
C ALA A 309 -39.51 41.70 -6.60
N ALA A 310 -40.74 41.65 -7.10
CA ALA A 310 -41.11 41.08 -8.39
C ALA A 310 -40.84 42.08 -9.52
N VAL A 311 -40.17 41.66 -10.59
CA VAL A 311 -40.20 42.28 -11.93
C VAL A 311 -39.81 41.20 -12.98
N PRO A 312 -40.17 41.30 -14.27
CA PRO A 312 -41.09 40.37 -14.92
C PRO A 312 -40.42 39.48 -15.99
N LEU A 313 -41.22 38.53 -16.50
CA LEU A 313 -40.93 37.65 -17.64
C LEU A 313 -40.39 38.42 -18.86
N GLY A 314 -39.29 37.92 -19.41
CA GLY A 314 -38.80 38.21 -20.76
C GLY A 314 -38.32 36.91 -21.41
N ASP A 315 -38.86 36.63 -22.60
CA ASP A 315 -38.73 35.40 -23.37
C ASP A 315 -37.32 35.09 -23.90
N SER A 316 -36.87 33.84 -23.68
CA SER A 316 -36.09 32.93 -24.57
C SER A 316 -34.73 33.34 -25.19
N PRO A 317 -33.88 32.40 -25.70
CA PRO A 317 -33.83 30.94 -25.51
C PRO A 317 -32.45 30.41 -25.02
N THR A 318 -32.49 29.15 -24.59
CA THR A 318 -31.42 28.24 -24.14
C THR A 318 -30.27 28.05 -25.13
N PRO A 319 -29.04 27.78 -24.62
CA PRO A 319 -28.23 26.72 -25.20
C PRO A 319 -27.95 25.61 -24.18
N ILE A 320 -28.30 24.39 -24.60
CA ILE A 320 -27.97 23.12 -23.95
C ILE A 320 -26.50 22.82 -24.25
N LEU A 321 -25.66 22.70 -23.22
CA LEU A 321 -24.34 22.06 -23.34
C LEU A 321 -24.37 20.70 -22.63
N THR A 322 -24.89 19.71 -23.33
CA THR A 322 -24.66 18.29 -23.06
C THR A 322 -23.26 17.94 -23.55
N SER A 323 -22.29 17.86 -22.63
CA SER A 323 -20.99 17.26 -22.93
C SER A 323 -21.11 15.74 -22.78
N ALA A 324 -21.38 15.06 -23.90
CA ALA A 324 -21.27 13.61 -24.01
C ALA A 324 -19.83 13.28 -24.44
N VAL A 325 -19.04 12.72 -23.52
CA VAL A 325 -17.73 12.14 -23.85
C VAL A 325 -17.97 10.85 -24.63
N ARG A 326 -17.68 10.88 -25.93
CA ARG A 326 -17.64 9.70 -26.80
C ARG A 326 -16.39 8.88 -26.50
N THR A 327 -16.59 7.69 -25.93
CA THR A 327 -15.58 6.64 -25.86
C THR A 327 -15.34 6.12 -27.29
N THR A 328 -14.19 6.45 -27.88
CA THR A 328 -13.74 5.77 -29.10
C THR A 328 -13.07 4.47 -28.71
N VAL A 329 -13.78 3.36 -28.96
CA VAL A 329 -13.21 2.01 -28.91
C VAL A 329 -12.22 1.89 -30.07
N ARG A 330 -10.94 1.76 -29.73
CA ARG A 330 -9.87 1.54 -30.70
C ARG A 330 -9.73 0.04 -30.94
N THR A 331 -10.01 -0.38 -32.16
CA THR A 331 -9.88 -1.75 -32.66
C THR A 331 -8.44 -2.25 -32.51
N PRO A 332 -8.20 -3.49 -32.07
CA PRO A 332 -6.86 -4.06 -32.01
C PRO A 332 -6.30 -4.28 -33.42
N ILE A 333 -5.06 -3.83 -33.64
CA ILE A 333 -4.27 -4.10 -34.84
C ILE A 333 -3.86 -5.58 -34.81
N ALA A 334 -4.15 -6.30 -35.89
CA ALA A 334 -3.74 -7.69 -36.10
C ALA A 334 -2.21 -7.75 -36.34
N LEU A 335 -1.52 -8.59 -35.57
CA LEU A 335 -0.12 -8.97 -35.80
C LEU A 335 -0.04 -9.98 -36.97
N PRO A 336 0.97 -9.87 -37.86
CA PRO A 336 1.24 -10.88 -38.88
C PRO A 336 1.78 -12.18 -38.27
N PRO A 337 1.56 -13.33 -38.93
CA PRO A 337 1.98 -14.64 -38.43
C PRO A 337 3.50 -14.79 -38.42
N ALA A 338 4.00 -15.44 -37.36
CA ALA A 338 5.39 -15.81 -37.17
C ALA A 338 5.91 -16.67 -38.34
N GLY A 339 6.94 -16.17 -39.02
CA GLY A 339 7.69 -16.92 -40.01
C GLY A 339 8.40 -18.11 -39.39
N THR A 340 8.30 -19.23 -40.08
CA THR A 340 8.94 -20.52 -39.82
C THR A 340 10.45 -20.41 -39.64
N ALA A 341 10.95 -20.96 -38.53
CA ALA A 341 12.36 -21.16 -38.25
C ALA A 341 12.98 -22.12 -39.26
N ALA A 342 13.98 -21.64 -40.02
CA ALA A 342 14.88 -22.47 -40.79
C ALA A 342 15.99 -22.98 -39.88
N ALA A 343 16.15 -24.31 -39.85
CA ALA A 343 17.23 -25.00 -39.17
C ALA A 343 18.57 -24.69 -39.86
N HIS A 344 19.54 -24.14 -39.12
CA HIS A 344 20.93 -24.13 -39.53
C HIS A 344 21.69 -25.23 -38.79
N SER A 345 22.12 -26.21 -39.56
CA SER A 345 22.98 -27.32 -39.19
C SER A 345 24.36 -26.82 -38.73
N SER A 346 24.77 -27.28 -37.57
CA SER A 346 26.12 -27.09 -37.02
C SER A 346 27.10 -27.96 -37.81
N GLY A 347 27.95 -27.34 -38.63
CA GLY A 347 29.15 -27.97 -39.18
C GLY A 347 30.28 -27.88 -38.15
N ALA A 348 30.80 -29.03 -37.74
CA ALA A 348 32.04 -29.14 -36.97
C ALA A 348 33.25 -28.79 -37.85
N PRO A 349 34.27 -28.09 -37.35
CA PRO A 349 35.58 -28.08 -37.97
C PRO A 349 36.47 -29.16 -37.38
N ASP A 350 37.08 -29.91 -38.30
CA ASP A 350 38.11 -30.92 -38.11
C ASP A 350 39.34 -30.41 -37.35
N ASP A 351 39.89 -31.32 -36.56
CA ASP A 351 41.12 -31.25 -35.79
C ASP A 351 42.31 -31.73 -36.66
N PRO A 352 43.35 -30.91 -36.91
CA PRO A 352 44.59 -31.39 -37.46
C PRO A 352 45.66 -31.54 -36.37
N ALA A 353 45.87 -32.80 -35.99
CA ALA A 353 47.13 -33.51 -35.78
C ALA A 353 48.37 -32.75 -35.22
N ARG A 354 48.83 -33.28 -34.08
CA ARG A 354 50.24 -33.33 -33.65
C ARG A 354 51.20 -33.73 -34.77
N SER A 355 52.34 -33.05 -34.86
CA SER A 355 53.67 -33.64 -35.07
C SER A 355 54.79 -32.61 -34.81
N ALA A 356 55.81 -33.07 -34.07
CA ALA A 356 57.10 -32.44 -33.71
C ALA A 356 57.09 -31.39 -32.59
#